data_AF-A0A8C2SI82-F1
#
_entry.id   AF-A0A8C2SI82-F1
#
_cell.length_a   1.000
_cell.length_b   1.000
_cell.length_c   1.000
_cell.angle_alpha   90.00
_cell.angle_beta   90.00
_cell.angle_gamma   90.00
#
_symmetry.space_group_name_H-M   'P 1'
#
loop_
_entity.id
_entity.type
_entity.pdbx_description
1 polymer ?
#
loop_
_entity_poly.entity_id
_entity_poly.type
_entity_poly.pdbx_seq_one_letter_code
_entity_poly.pdbx_strand_id
1 'polypeptide(L)'
;MSGSLWGLEKAVTVKRCGHPVNADGPGDYYCHDQPPLLVLAPVGGTVRLWWGGICGGSLPQGKTLCALFQKIKAVYDTNPTKFRTLQNILEVEKEMYGAEWPKVGATLALMWLKRGLRFIQVFLQSICDGERDENHPNLIRVNATKAYEMALKKYHGWIVQKIFQAALYAAPYKSDFLKALSKGQNVTEEECLEKVRLFLVNYTATIDVIYEMYTRMNAELNYKV
;
A
#
# COMPACT_ATOMS: atom_id res chain seq x y z
N MET A 1 -31.04 16.23 -16.37
CA MET A 1 -30.91 15.13 -15.40
C MET A 1 -30.13 13.99 -16.06
N SER A 2 -29.30 13.31 -15.27
CA SER A 2 -28.42 12.15 -15.54
C SER A 2 -27.24 12.33 -16.52
N GLY A 3 -26.14 12.86 -15.99
CA GLY A 3 -24.78 12.59 -16.48
C GLY A 3 -24.25 11.32 -15.82
N SER A 4 -23.80 10.37 -16.65
CA SER A 4 -23.52 8.98 -16.29
C SER A 4 -22.23 8.78 -15.50
N LEU A 5 -22.35 7.90 -14.51
CA LEU A 5 -21.45 7.47 -13.44
C LEU A 5 -20.28 6.56 -13.92
N TRP A 6 -19.48 6.97 -14.90
CA TRP A 6 -18.35 6.14 -15.39
C TRP A 6 -17.00 6.65 -14.89
N GLY A 7 -16.54 6.14 -13.73
CA GLY A 7 -15.20 6.46 -13.23
C GLY A 7 -14.75 5.77 -11.94
N LEU A 8 -15.65 5.11 -11.19
CA LEU A 8 -15.37 4.63 -9.82
C LEU A 8 -15.65 3.14 -9.56
N GLU A 9 -16.09 2.36 -10.54
CA GLU A 9 -16.33 0.91 -10.36
C GLU A 9 -15.06 0.03 -10.42
N LYS A 10 -13.87 0.57 -10.64
CA LYS A 10 -12.65 -0.24 -10.82
C LYS A 10 -11.75 -0.36 -9.59
N ALA A 11 -12.11 0.22 -8.45
CA ALA A 11 -11.27 0.13 -7.26
C ALA A 11 -11.47 -1.16 -6.44
N VAL A 12 -12.57 -1.92 -6.64
CA VAL A 12 -12.86 -3.17 -5.90
C VAL A 12 -13.45 -4.29 -6.77
N THR A 13 -13.68 -4.07 -8.07
CA THR A 13 -14.21 -5.13 -8.95
C THR A 13 -13.08 -5.77 -9.75
N VAL A 14 -12.64 -6.95 -9.32
CA VAL A 14 -11.85 -7.88 -10.14
C VAL A 14 -12.62 -8.08 -11.44
N LYS A 15 -12.16 -7.45 -12.52
CA LYS A 15 -12.74 -7.63 -13.84
C LYS A 15 -12.63 -9.12 -14.19
N ARG A 16 -13.77 -9.74 -14.49
CA ARG A 16 -13.85 -11.02 -15.22
C ARG A 16 -13.02 -10.88 -16.49
N CYS A 17 -11.88 -11.53 -16.56
CA CYS A 17 -11.15 -11.71 -17.81
C CYS A 17 -11.30 -13.17 -18.24
N GLY A 18 -12.03 -13.37 -19.33
CA GLY A 18 -12.01 -14.61 -20.08
C GLY A 18 -10.59 -14.89 -20.58
N HIS A 19 -10.21 -16.16 -20.53
CA HIS A 19 -9.11 -16.73 -21.31
C HIS A 19 -9.44 -16.70 -22.82
N PRO A 20 -8.46 -16.79 -23.76
CA PRO A 20 -7.35 -17.76 -23.67
C PRO A 20 -5.96 -17.41 -24.27
N VAL A 21 -4.99 -18.25 -23.87
CA VAL A 21 -3.80 -18.82 -24.56
C VAL A 21 -2.70 -17.93 -25.19
N ASN A 22 -1.52 -17.93 -24.54
CA ASN A 22 -0.26 -18.54 -25.03
C ASN A 22 0.91 -17.96 -24.23
N ALA A 23 1.56 -18.81 -23.42
CA ALA A 23 2.71 -18.45 -22.61
C ALA A 23 3.95 -19.10 -23.21
N ASP A 24 4.88 -18.28 -23.72
CA ASP A 24 6.30 -18.65 -23.87
C ASP A 24 7.15 -17.38 -23.90
N GLY A 25 7.98 -17.21 -22.86
CA GLY A 25 9.00 -16.15 -22.74
C GLY A 25 9.18 -15.66 -21.29
N PRO A 26 10.42 -15.42 -20.82
CA PRO A 26 10.68 -14.82 -19.51
C PRO A 26 10.39 -13.32 -19.58
N GLY A 27 9.11 -12.98 -19.64
CA GLY A 27 8.62 -11.60 -19.69
C GLY A 27 8.49 -11.03 -18.30
N ASP A 28 9.07 -9.85 -18.08
CA ASP A 28 8.91 -9.02 -16.90
C ASP A 28 7.44 -8.97 -16.45
N TYR A 29 7.17 -9.44 -15.24
CA TYR A 29 5.85 -9.42 -14.61
C TYR A 29 5.42 -7.97 -14.28
N TYR A 30 5.05 -7.20 -15.30
CA TYR A 30 4.35 -5.93 -15.11
C TYR A 30 2.89 -6.23 -14.72
N CYS A 31 2.59 -5.99 -13.46
CA CYS A 31 1.27 -6.18 -12.87
C CYS A 31 0.36 -5.01 -13.30
N HIS A 32 -0.38 -5.17 -14.40
CA HIS A 32 -1.26 -4.13 -14.97
C HIS A 32 -2.52 -3.81 -14.13
N ASP A 33 -2.78 -4.55 -13.04
CA ASP A 33 -4.01 -4.47 -12.24
C ASP A 33 -3.83 -3.94 -10.79
N GLN A 34 -2.69 -3.33 -10.48
CA GLN A 34 -2.46 -2.72 -9.16
C GLN A 34 -3.21 -1.37 -9.05
N PRO A 35 -3.79 -1.00 -7.89
CA PRO A 35 -4.44 0.29 -7.72
C PRO A 35 -3.44 1.44 -7.94
N PRO A 36 -3.90 2.63 -8.36
CA PRO A 36 -3.04 3.72 -8.84
C PRO A 36 -1.92 4.14 -7.87
N LEU A 37 -2.11 3.98 -6.55
CA LEU A 37 -1.07 4.28 -5.54
C LEU A 37 -0.04 3.15 -5.34
N LEU A 38 -0.37 1.90 -5.67
CA LEU A 38 0.63 0.82 -5.73
C LEU A 38 1.41 0.84 -7.05
N VAL A 39 0.86 1.49 -8.08
CA VAL A 39 1.53 1.83 -9.33
C VAL A 39 2.13 3.24 -9.23
N LEU A 40 3.05 3.46 -8.29
CA LEU A 40 4.02 4.55 -8.41
C LEU A 40 5.08 4.18 -9.47
N ALA A 41 4.65 3.95 -10.71
CA ALA A 41 5.51 3.70 -11.85
C ALA A 41 5.01 4.52 -13.07
N PRO A 42 5.88 5.23 -13.82
CA PRO A 42 7.24 5.66 -13.55
C PRO A 42 7.32 7.19 -13.42
N VAL A 43 7.69 7.72 -12.25
CA VAL A 43 8.05 9.14 -12.18
C VAL A 43 9.37 9.29 -11.44
N GLY A 44 10.45 9.30 -12.24
CA GLY A 44 11.82 9.51 -11.77
C GLY A 44 12.44 8.32 -11.03
N GLY A 45 13.73 8.06 -11.28
CA GLY A 45 14.48 7.01 -10.57
C GLY A 45 14.48 7.20 -9.05
N THR A 46 14.47 8.45 -8.57
CA THR A 46 14.57 8.79 -7.15
C THR A 46 13.34 8.35 -6.33
N VAL A 47 12.11 8.56 -6.83
CA VAL A 47 10.89 8.16 -6.12
C VAL A 47 10.79 6.63 -6.01
N ARG A 48 11.18 5.93 -7.07
CA ARG A 48 11.21 4.45 -7.11
C ARG A 48 12.23 3.89 -6.13
N LEU A 49 13.44 4.45 -6.12
CA LEU A 49 14.51 4.03 -5.20
C LEU A 49 14.15 4.33 -3.75
N TRP A 50 13.53 5.47 -3.49
CA TRP A 50 13.08 5.86 -2.16
C TRP A 50 11.96 4.95 -1.63
N TRP A 51 10.94 4.69 -2.45
CA TRP A 51 9.88 3.74 -2.12
C TRP A 51 10.42 2.32 -1.93
N GLY A 52 11.36 1.91 -2.79
CA GLY A 52 12.13 0.69 -2.61
C GLY A 52 12.80 0.66 -1.24
N GLY A 53 13.53 1.70 -0.86
CA GLY A 53 14.20 1.80 0.44
C GLY A 53 13.25 1.73 1.65
N ILE A 54 12.06 2.33 1.55
CA ILE A 54 11.03 2.30 2.61
C ILE A 54 10.30 0.95 2.66
N CYS A 55 10.04 0.34 1.51
CA CYS A 55 9.26 -0.89 1.37
C CYS A 55 10.12 -2.16 1.17
N GLY A 56 11.43 -2.10 1.37
CA GLY A 56 12.29 -3.29 1.45
C GLY A 56 13.20 -3.56 0.25
N GLY A 57 13.93 -2.56 -0.25
CA GLY A 57 14.97 -2.70 -1.28
C GLY A 57 16.18 -3.56 -0.88
N SER A 58 16.14 -4.16 0.30
CA SER A 58 17.16 -5.09 0.82
C SER A 58 16.56 -6.38 1.38
N LEU A 59 15.28 -6.68 1.10
CA LEU A 59 14.61 -7.88 1.58
C LEU A 59 14.34 -8.85 0.42
N PRO A 60 14.45 -10.17 0.63
CA PRO A 60 14.18 -11.18 -0.40
C PRO A 60 12.74 -11.04 -0.94
N GLN A 61 12.51 -11.58 -2.15
CA GLN A 61 11.39 -11.41 -3.10
C GLN A 61 9.93 -11.52 -2.57
N GLY A 62 9.65 -11.48 -1.27
CA GLY A 62 8.32 -11.65 -0.67
C GLY A 62 7.89 -10.60 0.35
N LYS A 63 8.56 -9.43 0.46
CA LYS A 63 8.27 -8.40 1.49
C LYS A 63 7.85 -7.02 0.95
N THR A 64 7.69 -6.85 -0.36
CA THR A 64 7.15 -5.61 -0.93
C THR A 64 5.61 -5.59 -0.82
N LEU A 65 4.99 -4.40 -0.85
CA LEU A 65 3.53 -4.30 -0.84
C LEU A 65 2.88 -5.05 -2.01
N CYS A 66 3.50 -5.02 -3.19
CA CYS A 66 3.04 -5.76 -4.36
C CYS A 66 3.04 -7.28 -4.13
N ALA A 67 4.11 -7.82 -3.52
CA ALA A 67 4.19 -9.25 -3.21
C ALA A 67 3.14 -9.67 -2.18
N LEU A 68 2.84 -8.82 -1.19
CA LEU A 68 1.78 -9.07 -0.21
C LEU A 68 0.39 -9.07 -0.88
N PHE A 69 0.14 -8.13 -1.79
CA PHE A 69 -1.08 -8.11 -2.59
C PHE A 69 -1.22 -9.37 -3.45
N GLN A 70 -0.14 -9.79 -4.12
CA GLN A 70 -0.12 -11.01 -4.92
C GLN A 70 -0.43 -12.26 -4.10
N LYS A 71 0.08 -12.37 -2.87
CA LYS A 71 -0.27 -13.47 -1.95
C LYS A 71 -1.76 -13.51 -1.62
N ILE A 72 -2.36 -12.36 -1.33
CA ILE A 72 -3.80 -12.26 -1.04
C ILE A 72 -4.61 -12.60 -2.29
N LYS A 73 -4.20 -12.08 -3.45
CA LYS A 73 -4.82 -12.36 -4.75
C LYS A 73 -4.76 -13.85 -5.12
N ALA A 74 -3.62 -14.50 -4.87
CA ALA A 74 -3.46 -15.94 -5.11
C ALA A 74 -4.45 -16.76 -4.28
N VAL A 75 -4.65 -16.42 -3.00
CA VAL A 75 -5.67 -17.08 -2.15
C VAL A 75 -7.08 -16.82 -2.68
N TYR A 76 -7.40 -15.56 -3.01
CA TYR A 76 -8.69 -15.20 -3.61
C TYR A 76 -9.00 -16.01 -4.88
N ASP A 77 -8.01 -16.15 -5.77
CA ASP A 77 -8.17 -16.84 -7.06
C ASP A 77 -8.43 -18.34 -6.92
N THR A 78 -8.07 -18.96 -5.80
CA THR A 78 -8.39 -20.38 -5.57
C THR A 78 -9.90 -20.62 -5.45
N ASN A 79 -10.65 -19.68 -4.89
CA ASN A 79 -12.11 -19.74 -4.80
C ASN A 79 -12.71 -18.34 -4.54
N PRO A 80 -12.97 -17.57 -5.60
CA PRO A 80 -13.48 -16.19 -5.49
C PRO A 80 -14.82 -16.06 -4.75
N THR A 81 -15.65 -17.10 -4.79
CA THR A 81 -16.94 -17.13 -4.08
C THR A 81 -16.73 -17.32 -2.58
N LYS A 82 -15.80 -18.19 -2.18
CA LYS A 82 -15.46 -18.45 -0.77
C LYS A 82 -14.70 -17.27 -0.15
N PHE A 83 -13.77 -16.68 -0.91
CA PHE A 83 -12.91 -15.58 -0.46
C PHE A 83 -13.42 -14.20 -0.90
N ARG A 84 -14.75 -14.03 -0.96
CA ARG A 84 -15.39 -12.81 -1.49
C ARG A 84 -14.99 -11.53 -0.75
N THR A 85 -14.71 -11.62 0.55
CA THR A 85 -14.32 -10.47 1.39
C THR A 85 -13.04 -10.77 2.17
N LEU A 86 -12.35 -9.71 2.63
CA LEU A 86 -11.18 -9.85 3.51
C LEU A 86 -11.53 -10.57 4.82
N GLN A 87 -12.73 -10.34 5.36
CA GLN A 87 -13.26 -11.03 6.51
C GLN A 87 -13.34 -12.55 6.25
N ASN A 88 -13.87 -12.96 5.10
CA ASN A 88 -13.96 -14.38 4.74
C ASN A 88 -12.58 -15.02 4.60
N ILE A 89 -11.57 -14.30 4.11
CA ILE A 89 -10.19 -14.80 4.07
C ILE A 89 -9.72 -15.16 5.48
N LEU A 90 -9.87 -14.25 6.45
CA LEU A 90 -9.43 -14.50 7.82
C LEU A 90 -10.20 -15.64 8.48
N GLU A 91 -11.52 -15.69 8.29
CA GLU A 91 -12.39 -16.74 8.87
C GLU A 91 -12.03 -18.12 8.33
N VAL A 92 -11.92 -18.23 7.01
CA VAL A 92 -11.62 -19.50 6.34
C VAL A 92 -10.19 -19.96 6.65
N GLU A 93 -9.20 -19.07 6.62
CA GLU A 93 -7.84 -19.45 6.98
C GLU A 93 -7.70 -19.84 8.45
N LYS A 94 -8.47 -19.22 9.36
CA LYS A 94 -8.51 -19.62 10.76
C LYS A 94 -9.00 -21.05 10.93
N GLU A 95 -10.06 -21.43 10.22
CA GLU A 95 -10.57 -22.81 10.20
C GLU A 95 -9.58 -23.78 9.56
N MET A 96 -8.94 -23.39 8.45
CA MET A 96 -8.04 -24.25 7.69
C MET A 96 -6.71 -24.54 8.41
N TYR A 97 -6.13 -23.53 9.08
CA TYR A 97 -4.79 -23.63 9.67
C TYR A 97 -4.79 -23.82 11.19
N GLY A 98 -5.94 -23.70 11.86
CA GLY A 98 -6.08 -23.96 13.28
C GLY A 98 -5.04 -23.22 14.13
N ALA A 99 -4.17 -23.97 14.81
CA ALA A 99 -3.17 -23.42 15.72
C ALA A 99 -2.05 -22.60 15.06
N GLU A 100 -1.83 -22.74 13.75
CA GLU A 100 -0.82 -21.94 13.04
C GLU A 100 -1.31 -20.53 12.69
N TRP A 101 -2.62 -20.33 12.67
CA TRP A 101 -3.25 -19.04 12.47
C TRP A 101 -3.01 -18.11 13.68
N PRO A 102 -2.75 -16.79 13.51
CA PRO A 102 -2.81 -15.99 12.28
C PRO A 102 -1.46 -15.82 11.55
N LYS A 103 -0.42 -16.58 11.89
CA LYS A 103 0.94 -16.38 11.34
C LYS A 103 1.17 -17.12 10.01
N VAL A 104 0.14 -17.20 9.16
CA VAL A 104 0.14 -17.97 7.92
C VAL A 104 -0.68 -17.28 6.82
N GLY A 105 -0.48 -17.71 5.57
CA GLY A 105 -1.38 -17.41 4.46
C GLY A 105 -1.57 -15.93 4.10
N ALA A 106 -2.73 -15.64 3.51
CA ALA A 106 -3.18 -14.30 3.17
C ALA A 106 -3.48 -13.46 4.42
N THR A 107 -3.84 -14.07 5.55
CA THR A 107 -4.00 -13.39 6.85
C THR A 107 -2.70 -12.72 7.26
N LEU A 108 -1.58 -13.43 7.20
CA LEU A 108 -0.27 -12.83 7.50
C LEU A 108 0.11 -11.77 6.46
N ALA A 109 -0.17 -12.02 5.18
CA ALA A 109 0.14 -11.07 4.12
C ALA A 109 -0.65 -9.75 4.28
N LEU A 110 -1.96 -9.83 4.55
CA LEU A 110 -2.83 -8.68 4.78
C LEU A 110 -2.46 -7.93 6.06
N MET A 111 -1.94 -8.62 7.09
CA MET A 111 -1.45 -7.97 8.32
C MET A 111 -0.29 -7.02 8.04
N TRP A 112 0.66 -7.44 7.20
CA TRP A 112 1.76 -6.58 6.78
C TRP A 112 1.28 -5.51 5.79
N LEU A 113 0.37 -5.86 4.88
CA LEU A 113 -0.16 -4.94 3.89
C LEU A 113 -0.87 -3.76 4.57
N LYS A 114 -1.77 -4.00 5.54
CA LYS A 114 -2.50 -2.92 6.23
C LYS A 114 -1.59 -1.93 6.95
N ARG A 115 -0.42 -2.38 7.46
CA ARG A 115 0.59 -1.50 8.06
C ARG A 115 1.25 -0.60 7.03
N GLY A 116 1.60 -1.19 5.89
CA GLY A 116 2.06 -0.42 4.73
C GLY A 116 1.01 0.59 4.27
N LEU A 117 -0.24 0.17 4.10
CA LEU A 117 -1.34 1.05 3.70
C LEU A 117 -1.54 2.20 4.69
N ARG A 118 -1.44 1.94 6.00
CA ARG A 118 -1.48 2.97 7.06
C ARG A 118 -0.33 3.96 6.95
N PHE A 119 0.88 3.50 6.63
CA PHE A 119 2.01 4.40 6.36
C PHE A 119 1.66 5.37 5.23
N ILE A 120 1.13 4.88 4.11
CA ILE A 120 0.72 5.72 2.97
C ILE A 120 -0.37 6.71 3.41
N GLN A 121 -1.36 6.25 4.16
CA GLN A 121 -2.47 7.07 4.64
C GLN A 121 -1.96 8.25 5.48
N VAL A 122 -1.17 7.98 6.52
CA VAL A 122 -0.63 9.02 7.41
C VAL A 122 0.31 9.95 6.67
N PHE A 123 1.14 9.41 5.77
CA PHE A 123 2.09 10.19 4.98
C PHE A 123 1.39 11.21 4.07
N LEU A 124 0.41 10.76 3.29
CA LEU A 124 -0.35 11.62 2.39
C LEU A 124 -1.23 12.61 3.16
N GLN A 125 -1.83 12.17 4.27
CA GLN A 125 -2.63 13.05 5.13
C GLN A 125 -1.76 14.18 5.68
N SER A 126 -0.58 13.87 6.22
CA SER A 126 0.39 14.85 6.72
C SER A 126 0.78 15.88 5.66
N ILE A 127 0.99 15.46 4.40
CA ILE A 127 1.25 16.38 3.28
C ILE A 127 0.03 17.27 2.99
N CYS A 128 -1.18 16.71 2.99
CA CYS A 128 -2.42 17.44 2.73
C CYS A 128 -2.78 18.44 3.84
N ASP A 129 -2.40 18.13 5.08
CA ASP A 129 -2.59 19.00 6.26
C ASP A 129 -1.56 20.15 6.30
N GLY A 130 -0.58 20.15 5.39
CA GLY A 130 0.43 21.20 5.28
C GLY A 130 1.57 21.07 6.28
N GLU A 131 1.69 19.95 6.98
CA GLU A 131 2.78 19.68 7.92
C GLU A 131 4.13 19.67 7.18
N ARG A 132 5.10 20.44 7.67
CA ARG A 132 6.42 20.58 7.05
C ARG A 132 7.45 21.06 8.06
N ASP A 133 8.73 20.89 7.73
CA ASP A 133 9.82 21.60 8.38
C ASP A 133 9.88 23.02 7.81
N GLU A 134 9.67 24.06 8.62
CA GLU A 134 9.69 25.44 8.16
C GLU A 134 11.07 25.88 7.64
N ASN A 135 12.16 25.22 8.06
CA ASN A 135 13.50 25.50 7.53
C ASN A 135 13.72 24.82 6.17
N HIS A 136 12.99 23.74 5.88
CA HIS A 136 13.13 22.96 4.65
C HIS A 136 11.75 22.56 4.10
N PRO A 137 10.89 23.52 3.71
CA PRO A 137 9.47 23.27 3.44
C PRO A 137 9.21 22.39 2.22
N ASN A 138 10.20 22.22 1.35
CA ASN A 138 10.12 21.35 0.18
C ASN A 138 10.61 19.91 0.47
N LEU A 139 10.98 19.56 1.71
CA LEU A 139 11.32 18.18 2.08
C LEU A 139 10.12 17.46 2.71
N ILE A 140 9.91 16.20 2.33
CA ILE A 140 8.83 15.34 2.87
C ILE A 140 9.29 14.40 4.00
N ARG A 141 10.49 14.64 4.56
CA ARG A 141 11.11 13.77 5.57
C ARG A 141 10.35 13.75 6.88
N VAL A 142 9.80 14.89 7.32
CA VAL A 142 8.98 14.97 8.54
C VAL A 142 7.70 14.16 8.40
N ASN A 143 7.03 14.25 7.24
CA ASN A 143 5.81 13.51 6.94
C ASN A 143 6.09 12.00 6.90
N ALA A 144 7.18 11.58 6.23
CA ALA A 144 7.57 10.18 6.14
C ALA A 144 7.98 9.60 7.50
N THR A 145 8.66 10.40 8.33
CA THR A 145 9.02 10.01 9.70
C THR A 145 7.75 9.80 10.54
N LYS A 146 6.84 10.76 10.57
CA LYS A 146 5.54 10.64 11.27
C LYS A 146 4.80 9.37 10.86
N ALA A 147 4.67 9.13 9.56
CA ALA A 147 4.01 7.95 9.03
C ALA A 147 4.69 6.64 9.48
N TYR A 148 6.03 6.60 9.49
CA TYR A 148 6.79 5.44 9.93
C TYR A 148 6.58 5.15 11.42
N GLU A 149 6.62 6.17 12.26
CA GLU A 149 6.45 6.03 13.70
C GLU A 149 5.07 5.47 14.06
N MET A 150 4.02 5.96 13.39
CA MET A 150 2.65 5.53 13.63
C MET A 150 2.35 4.13 13.08
N ALA A 151 2.89 3.77 11.91
CA ALA A 151 2.47 2.59 11.18
C ALA A 151 3.41 1.37 11.32
N LEU A 152 4.73 1.59 11.33
CA LEU A 152 5.72 0.53 11.08
C LEU A 152 6.76 0.36 12.19
N LYS A 153 7.22 1.45 12.82
CA LYS A 153 8.37 1.47 13.76
C LYS A 153 8.28 0.41 14.85
N LYS A 154 7.09 0.20 15.44
CA LYS A 154 6.89 -0.80 16.51
C LYS A 154 7.12 -2.25 16.07
N TYR A 155 7.01 -2.54 14.77
CA TYR A 155 7.19 -3.87 14.17
C TYR A 155 8.57 -4.06 13.53
N HIS A 156 9.43 -3.06 13.61
CA HIS A 156 10.78 -3.12 13.06
C HIS A 156 11.81 -3.18 14.19
N GLY A 157 12.76 -4.11 14.08
CA GLY A 157 13.94 -4.19 14.92
C GLY A 157 14.93 -3.06 14.63
N TRP A 158 15.97 -2.97 15.46
CA TRP A 158 16.95 -1.88 15.38
C TRP A 158 17.60 -1.74 14.00
N ILE A 159 17.94 -2.87 13.34
CA ILE A 159 18.57 -2.87 12.01
C ILE A 159 17.64 -2.24 10.98
N VAL A 160 16.39 -2.68 10.90
CA VAL A 160 15.41 -2.17 9.93
C VAL A 160 15.09 -0.69 10.20
N GLN A 161 15.04 -0.28 11.48
CA GLN A 161 14.90 1.14 11.83
C GLN A 161 16.07 1.99 11.31
N LYS A 162 17.31 1.50 11.35
CA LYS A 162 18.47 2.22 10.79
C LYS A 162 18.42 2.29 9.26
N ILE A 163 18.00 1.21 8.60
CA ILE A 163 17.80 1.21 7.13
C ILE A 163 16.76 2.27 6.74
N PHE A 164 15.65 2.37 7.47
CA PHE A 164 14.64 3.41 7.22
C PHE A 164 15.22 4.82 7.35
N GLN A 165 16.00 5.09 8.41
CA GLN A 165 16.65 6.40 8.59
C GLN A 165 17.61 6.73 7.45
N ALA A 166 18.37 5.76 6.96
CA ALA A 166 19.21 5.94 5.78
C ALA A 166 18.38 6.23 4.52
N ALA A 167 17.28 5.50 4.31
CA ALA A 167 16.39 5.68 3.17
C ALA A 167 15.73 7.07 3.14
N LEU A 168 15.46 7.70 4.30
CA LEU A 168 14.91 9.06 4.36
C LEU A 168 15.79 10.11 3.66
N TYR A 169 17.10 9.90 3.58
CA TYR A 169 17.98 10.83 2.87
C TYR A 169 17.74 10.85 1.36
N ALA A 170 17.27 9.74 0.80
CA ALA A 170 16.88 9.61 -0.60
C ALA A 170 15.43 10.08 -0.88
N ALA A 171 14.73 10.62 0.11
CA ALA A 171 13.39 11.17 -0.09
C ALA A 171 13.40 12.27 -1.14
N PRO A 172 12.48 12.25 -2.12
CA PRO A 172 12.37 13.31 -3.11
C PRO A 172 11.92 14.62 -2.46
N TYR A 173 12.05 15.72 -3.18
CA TYR A 173 11.38 16.96 -2.83
C TYR A 173 9.86 16.80 -2.93
N LYS A 174 9.11 17.59 -2.14
CA LYS A 174 7.65 17.62 -2.15
C LYS A 174 7.13 17.94 -3.55
N SER A 175 7.69 18.95 -4.20
CA SER A 175 7.35 19.33 -5.57
C SER A 175 7.50 18.16 -6.56
N ASP A 176 8.62 17.44 -6.50
CA ASP A 176 8.88 16.29 -7.39
C ASP A 176 7.95 15.12 -7.09
N PHE A 177 7.65 14.90 -5.81
CA PHE A 177 6.69 13.90 -5.37
C PHE A 177 5.26 14.21 -5.85
N LEU A 178 4.80 15.46 -5.73
CA LEU A 178 3.47 15.85 -6.20
C LEU A 178 3.36 15.82 -7.72
N LYS A 179 4.42 16.24 -8.43
CA LYS A 179 4.52 16.08 -9.89
C LYS A 179 4.50 14.61 -10.31
N ALA A 180 5.07 13.74 -9.48
CA ALA A 180 4.98 12.30 -9.66
C ALA A 180 3.54 11.78 -9.50
N LEU A 181 2.83 12.22 -8.46
CA LEU A 181 1.44 11.83 -8.24
C LEU A 181 0.52 12.27 -9.40
N SER A 182 0.78 13.43 -10.00
CA SER A 182 0.03 13.91 -11.16
C SER A 182 0.44 13.25 -12.48
N LYS A 183 1.37 12.29 -12.49
CA LYS A 183 1.93 11.66 -13.70
C LYS A 183 2.45 12.68 -14.72
N GLY A 184 2.99 13.80 -14.24
CA GLY A 184 3.46 14.89 -15.09
C GLY A 184 2.34 15.68 -15.79
N GLN A 185 1.08 15.47 -15.44
CA GLN A 185 0.00 16.35 -15.88
C GLN A 185 0.22 17.76 -15.30
N ASN A 186 -0.13 18.77 -16.09
CA ASN A 186 -0.04 20.18 -15.69
C ASN A 186 -1.22 20.52 -14.76
N VAL A 187 -1.14 20.04 -13.52
CA VAL A 187 -2.11 20.20 -12.43
C VAL A 187 -1.41 21.00 -11.35
N THR A 188 -2.10 21.98 -10.75
CA THR A 188 -1.49 22.74 -9.65
C THR A 188 -1.26 21.84 -8.43
N GLU A 189 -0.38 22.27 -7.51
CA GLU A 189 -0.18 21.56 -6.25
C GLU A 189 -1.51 21.44 -5.49
N GLU A 190 -2.29 22.51 -5.44
CA GLU A 190 -3.58 22.56 -4.77
C GLU A 190 -4.59 21.56 -5.35
N GLU A 191 -4.71 21.51 -6.68
CA GLU A 191 -5.59 20.56 -7.38
C GLU A 191 -5.12 19.11 -7.18
N CYS A 192 -3.80 18.87 -7.15
CA CYS A 192 -3.24 17.57 -6.86
C CYS A 192 -3.59 17.13 -5.43
N LEU A 193 -3.38 18.00 -4.45
CA LEU A 193 -3.68 17.73 -3.05
C LEU A 193 -5.19 17.50 -2.83
N GLU A 194 -6.05 18.22 -3.54
CA GLU A 194 -7.51 18.01 -3.42
C GLU A 194 -7.93 16.62 -3.89
N LYS A 195 -7.35 16.13 -4.99
CA LYS A 195 -7.57 14.74 -5.43
C LYS A 195 -7.05 13.72 -4.42
N VAL A 196 -5.93 14.02 -3.75
CA VAL A 196 -5.39 13.17 -2.68
C VAL A 196 -6.34 13.16 -1.48
N ARG A 197 -6.89 14.31 -1.06
CA ARG A 197 -7.88 14.38 0.02
C ARG A 197 -9.12 13.55 -0.29
N LEU A 198 -9.67 13.67 -1.50
CA LEU A 198 -10.81 12.84 -1.94
C LEU A 198 -10.50 11.34 -1.90
N PHE A 199 -9.30 10.95 -2.33
CA PHE A 199 -8.84 9.56 -2.22
C PHE A 199 -8.75 9.10 -0.75
N LEU A 200 -8.22 9.95 0.14
CA LEU A 200 -8.00 9.63 1.54
C LEU A 200 -9.28 9.36 2.33
N VAL A 201 -10.44 9.88 1.91
CA VAL A 201 -11.74 9.65 2.58
C VAL A 201 -12.05 8.15 2.67
N ASN A 202 -12.20 7.48 1.53
CA ASN A 202 -12.55 6.06 1.51
C ASN A 202 -11.36 5.17 1.87
N TYR A 203 -10.14 5.61 1.54
CA TYR A 203 -8.92 4.88 1.86
C TYR A 203 -8.73 4.75 3.36
N THR A 204 -8.88 5.85 4.12
CA THR A 204 -8.75 5.84 5.58
C THR A 204 -9.82 4.97 6.22
N ALA A 205 -11.09 5.17 5.85
CA ALA A 205 -12.20 4.35 6.36
C ALA A 205 -12.00 2.85 6.11
N THR A 206 -11.51 2.48 4.92
CA THR A 206 -11.24 1.07 4.59
C THR A 206 -10.13 0.49 5.47
N ILE A 207 -9.02 1.22 5.66
CA ILE A 207 -7.92 0.75 6.50
C ILE A 207 -8.38 0.63 7.96
N ASP A 208 -9.17 1.59 8.46
CA ASP A 208 -9.72 1.55 9.83
C ASP A 208 -10.55 0.27 10.04
N VAL A 209 -11.46 -0.05 9.11
CA VAL A 209 -12.25 -1.29 9.16
C VAL A 209 -11.36 -2.53 9.15
N ILE A 210 -10.29 -2.56 8.34
CA ILE A 210 -9.35 -3.69 8.32
C ILE A 210 -8.63 -3.82 9.68
N TYR A 211 -8.18 -2.71 10.28
CA TYR A 211 -7.56 -2.76 11.60
C TYR A 211 -8.52 -3.26 12.68
N GLU A 212 -9.76 -2.77 12.68
CA GLU A 212 -10.79 -3.25 13.60
C GLU A 212 -11.09 -4.75 13.43
N MET A 213 -11.18 -5.22 12.18
CA MET A 213 -11.36 -6.64 11.86
C MET A 213 -10.24 -7.49 12.48
N TYR A 214 -8.97 -7.08 12.33
CA TYR A 214 -7.83 -7.79 12.93
C TYR A 214 -7.90 -7.83 14.46
N THR A 215 -8.33 -6.73 15.09
CA THR A 215 -8.52 -6.67 16.54
C THR A 215 -9.64 -7.60 16.98
N ARG A 216 -10.82 -7.53 16.35
CA ARG A 216 -11.99 -8.36 16.70
C ARG A 216 -11.73 -9.85 16.53
N MET A 217 -10.97 -10.23 15.50
CA MET A 217 -10.66 -11.63 15.23
C MET A 217 -9.48 -12.18 16.05
N ASN A 218 -8.76 -11.32 16.79
CA ASN A 218 -7.50 -11.62 17.45
C ASN A 218 -6.42 -12.11 16.44
N ALA A 219 -6.35 -11.45 15.28
CA ALA A 219 -5.44 -11.78 14.18
C ALA A 219 -4.14 -10.94 14.18
N GLU A 220 -4.00 -9.95 15.08
CA GLU A 220 -2.86 -9.04 15.12
C GLU A 220 -1.67 -9.65 15.86
N LEU A 221 -0.49 -9.64 15.24
CA LEU A 221 0.77 -10.11 15.84
C LEU A 221 1.75 -8.95 16.06
N ASN A 222 2.46 -8.95 17.19
CA ASN A 222 3.38 -7.86 17.58
C ASN A 222 4.87 -8.19 17.44
N TYR A 223 5.23 -9.23 16.68
CA TYR A 223 6.63 -9.57 16.47
C TYR A 223 7.34 -8.53 15.60
N LYS A 224 8.65 -8.40 15.80
CA LYS A 224 9.50 -7.48 15.04
C LYS A 224 10.25 -8.20 13.92
N VAL A 225 10.50 -7.48 12.82
CA VAL A 225 11.37 -7.91 11.70
C VAL A 225 12.65 -7.08 11.61
#